data_AF-A0A932RT87-F1
#
_entry.id   AF-A0A932RT87-F1
#
_cell.length_a   1.000
_cell.length_b   1.000
_cell.length_c   1.000
_cell.angle_alpha   90.00
_cell.angle_beta   90.00
_cell.angle_gamma   90.00
#
_symmetry.space_group_name_H-M   'P 1'
#
loop_
_entity.id
_entity.type
_entity.pdbx_description
1 polymer ?
#
loop_
_entity_poly.entity_id
_entity_poly.type
_entity_poly.pdbx_seq_one_letter_code
_entity_poly.pdbx_strand_id
1 'polypeptide(L)'
;MTPQSSASSGELAQPGRRLSPLSPDQIRNVNLPRTTLGRRGYSEPEVDLLLRRLATEVEGWIAENTGLRVENERLKTAWRDWHRRNQPDGGQLEPLPAQRQPNPDAVLLMSRAQQEADSLVAQAQDYARRVTEHARSQYEDVLRSAQHQAREEAESAVRDYRARAGTAYTAEIEELERRLAWARTFLGAIQGVEVQLKAAREALTLEVEKLGITALDSSRR
;
A
#
# COMPACT_ATOMS: atom_id res chain seq x y z
N MET A 1 -56.45 -12.59 37.31
CA MET A 1 -55.18 -12.88 38.00
C MET A 1 -54.09 -12.94 36.95
N THR A 2 -53.04 -12.15 37.18
CA THR A 2 -51.71 -12.15 36.54
C THR A 2 -51.55 -11.83 35.04
N PRO A 3 -50.72 -10.81 34.72
CA PRO A 3 -50.25 -10.45 33.38
C PRO A 3 -48.90 -11.12 33.05
N GLN A 4 -48.57 -11.26 31.77
CA GLN A 4 -47.24 -11.50 31.17
C GLN A 4 -47.49 -11.55 29.64
N SER A 5 -46.69 -11.04 28.72
CA SER A 5 -45.27 -10.72 28.75
C SER A 5 -45.01 -9.68 27.66
N SER A 6 -44.38 -8.58 28.04
CA SER A 6 -43.83 -7.57 27.14
C SER A 6 -42.59 -8.16 26.47
N ALA A 7 -42.73 -8.69 25.25
CA ALA A 7 -41.60 -8.94 24.38
C ALA A 7 -41.15 -7.62 23.77
N SER A 8 -40.35 -6.89 24.53
CA SER A 8 -39.41 -5.90 24.00
C SER A 8 -38.47 -6.65 23.06
N SER A 9 -38.84 -6.68 21.78
CA SER A 9 -38.00 -7.19 20.71
C SER A 9 -36.72 -6.38 20.72
N GLY A 10 -35.65 -7.06 21.13
CA GLY A 10 -34.30 -6.51 21.23
C GLY A 10 -33.95 -5.75 19.97
N GLU A 11 -33.84 -4.45 20.14
CA GLU A 11 -33.17 -3.52 19.26
C GLU A 11 -31.74 -4.07 19.07
N LEU A 12 -31.55 -4.81 17.98
CA LEU A 12 -30.26 -5.32 17.56
C LEU A 12 -29.35 -4.10 17.42
N ALA A 13 -28.48 -3.95 18.42
CA ALA A 13 -27.46 -2.93 18.50
C ALA A 13 -26.80 -2.82 17.12
N GLN A 14 -27.02 -1.66 16.50
CA GLN A 14 -26.50 -1.33 15.19
C GLN A 14 -24.99 -1.60 15.22
N PRO A 15 -24.45 -2.43 14.30
CA PRO A 15 -23.01 -2.68 14.25
C PRO A 15 -22.32 -1.33 14.06
N GLY A 16 -21.44 -1.00 15.01
CA GLY A 16 -20.86 0.31 15.22
C GLY A 16 -20.64 1.06 13.92
N ARG A 17 -21.22 2.26 13.85
CA ARG A 17 -21.13 3.27 12.79
C ARG A 17 -19.83 3.07 12.01
N ARG A 18 -19.90 2.25 10.96
CA ARG A 18 -18.76 2.08 10.06
C ARG A 18 -18.57 3.47 9.50
N LEU A 19 -17.46 4.14 9.86
CA LEU A 19 -17.09 5.40 9.27
C LEU A 19 -17.18 5.17 7.76
N SER A 20 -18.18 5.77 7.12
CA SER A 20 -18.34 5.63 5.69
C SER A 20 -17.01 6.06 5.08
N PRO A 21 -16.39 5.23 4.22
CA PRO A 21 -15.15 5.62 3.57
C PRO A 21 -15.39 6.95 2.86
N LEU A 22 -14.46 7.90 3.06
CA LEU A 22 -14.57 9.23 2.50
C LEU A 22 -14.64 9.12 0.97
N SER A 23 -15.68 9.70 0.38
CA SER A 23 -15.78 9.87 -1.07
C SER A 23 -14.67 10.82 -1.55
N PRO A 24 -14.13 10.64 -2.76
CA PRO A 24 -13.23 11.62 -3.37
C PRO A 24 -13.74 13.06 -3.29
N ASP A 25 -15.04 13.28 -3.50
CA ASP A 25 -15.67 14.59 -3.38
C ASP A 25 -15.68 15.12 -1.95
N GLN A 26 -15.76 14.23 -0.96
CA GLN A 26 -15.67 14.62 0.46
C GLN A 26 -14.24 14.99 0.85
N ILE A 27 -13.24 14.36 0.22
CA ILE A 27 -11.82 14.69 0.43
C ILE A 27 -11.49 16.05 -0.23
N ARG A 28 -11.98 16.29 -1.44
CA ARG A 28 -11.80 17.57 -2.16
C ARG A 28 -12.42 18.76 -1.41
N ASN A 29 -13.51 18.53 -0.68
CA ASN A 29 -14.29 19.57 -0.01
C ASN A 29 -14.15 19.56 1.52
N VAL A 30 -13.13 18.87 2.06
CA VAL A 30 -12.93 18.80 3.51
C VAL A 30 -12.56 20.18 4.04
N ASN A 31 -13.31 20.67 5.03
CA ASN A 31 -13.01 21.94 5.69
C ASN A 31 -12.14 21.69 6.92
N LEU A 32 -10.87 22.09 6.84
CA LEU A 32 -9.92 21.97 7.95
C LEU A 32 -9.89 23.29 8.73
N PRO A 33 -10.14 23.27 10.05
CA PRO A 33 -10.17 24.48 10.86
C PRO A 33 -8.78 25.14 10.92
N ARG A 34 -8.75 26.46 10.81
CA ARG A 34 -7.52 27.26 10.98
C ARG A 34 -7.05 27.23 12.43
N THR A 35 -5.73 27.27 12.64
CA THR A 35 -5.15 27.33 13.98
C THR A 35 -5.53 28.62 14.70
N THR A 36 -5.74 28.52 16.01
CA THR A 36 -5.94 29.69 16.88
C THR A 36 -4.69 30.58 16.90
N LEU A 37 -4.88 31.89 17.11
CA LEU A 37 -3.79 32.89 17.09
C LEU A 37 -2.59 32.42 17.94
N GLY A 38 -1.38 32.53 17.38
CA GLY A 38 -0.12 32.22 18.07
C GLY A 38 0.42 30.80 17.86
N ARG A 39 -0.29 29.92 17.13
CA ARG A 39 0.23 28.60 16.72
C ARG A 39 0.50 28.57 15.22
N ARG A 40 1.61 27.97 14.79
CA ARG A 40 1.89 27.71 13.37
C ARG A 40 0.95 26.60 12.87
N GLY A 41 0.16 26.90 11.85
CA GLY A 41 -0.67 25.92 11.13
C GLY A 41 0.07 25.31 9.94
N TYR A 42 -0.60 24.36 9.27
CA TYR A 42 -0.14 23.83 7.99
C TYR A 42 -0.32 24.89 6.88
N SER A 43 0.50 24.77 5.84
CA SER A 43 0.38 25.60 4.64
C SER A 43 -0.87 25.21 3.85
N GLU A 44 -1.85 26.11 3.75
CA GLU A 44 -3.08 25.90 2.96
C GLU A 44 -2.80 25.36 1.54
N PRO A 45 -1.90 25.94 0.72
CA PRO A 45 -1.65 25.43 -0.63
C PRO A 45 -1.03 24.03 -0.67
N GLU A 46 -0.22 23.65 0.33
CA GLU A 46 0.35 22.29 0.40
C GLU A 46 -0.71 21.26 0.81
N VAL A 47 -1.58 21.63 1.74
CA VAL A 47 -2.71 20.78 2.17
C VAL A 47 -3.71 20.60 1.03
N ASP A 48 -4.01 21.66 0.28
CA ASP A 48 -4.88 21.58 -0.89
C ASP A 48 -4.32 20.65 -1.98
N LEU A 49 -3.01 20.70 -2.25
CA LEU A 49 -2.34 19.81 -3.20
C LEU A 49 -2.42 18.34 -2.73
N LEU A 50 -2.19 18.12 -1.44
CA LEU A 50 -2.30 16.79 -0.83
C LEU A 50 -3.72 16.24 -0.92
N LEU A 51 -4.74 17.04 -0.56
CA LEU A 51 -6.14 16.63 -0.63
C LEU A 51 -6.57 16.28 -2.06
N ARG A 52 -6.13 17.06 -3.06
CA ARG A 52 -6.37 16.75 -4.48
C ARG A 52 -5.74 15.43 -4.90
N ARG A 53 -4.47 15.21 -4.52
CA ARG A 53 -3.77 13.95 -4.80
C ARG A 53 -4.48 12.76 -4.15
N LEU A 54 -4.83 12.87 -2.86
CA LEU A 54 -5.56 11.82 -2.14
C LEU A 54 -6.92 11.52 -2.78
N ALA A 55 -7.64 12.55 -3.23
CA ALA A 55 -8.90 12.33 -3.93
C ALA A 55 -8.70 11.53 -5.24
N THR A 56 -7.67 11.85 -6.03
CA THR A 56 -7.33 11.08 -7.24
C THR A 56 -6.93 9.64 -6.93
N GLU A 57 -6.15 9.42 -5.87
CA GLU A 57 -5.76 8.07 -5.46
C GLU A 57 -6.98 7.25 -4.98
N VAL A 58 -7.89 7.86 -4.22
CA VAL A 58 -9.14 7.21 -3.78
C VAL A 58 -10.09 6.94 -4.95
N GLU A 59 -10.17 7.81 -5.94
CA GLU A 59 -10.90 7.55 -7.20
C GLU A 59 -10.35 6.31 -7.90
N GLY A 60 -9.02 6.21 -8.03
CA GLY A 60 -8.35 5.04 -8.60
C GLY A 60 -8.70 3.77 -7.84
N TRP A 61 -8.62 3.79 -6.52
CA TRP A 61 -8.96 2.63 -5.68
C TRP A 61 -10.44 2.24 -5.76
N ILE A 62 -11.36 3.18 -5.85
CA ILE A 62 -12.79 2.89 -6.01
C ILE A 62 -13.04 2.24 -7.39
N ALA A 63 -12.41 2.75 -8.45
CA ALA A 63 -12.54 2.17 -9.79
C ALA A 63 -11.98 0.73 -9.83
N GLU A 64 -10.83 0.49 -9.20
CA GLU A 64 -10.26 -0.85 -9.08
C GLU A 64 -11.14 -1.78 -8.23
N ASN A 65 -11.64 -1.32 -7.08
CA ASN A 65 -12.50 -2.12 -6.21
C ASN A 65 -13.82 -2.49 -6.89
N THR A 66 -14.41 -1.56 -7.65
CA THR A 66 -15.63 -1.84 -8.42
C THR A 66 -15.35 -2.85 -9.53
N GLY A 67 -14.24 -2.72 -10.26
CA GLY A 67 -13.79 -3.71 -11.24
C GLY A 67 -13.61 -5.11 -10.64
N LEU A 68 -12.90 -5.19 -9.50
CA LEU A 68 -12.69 -6.45 -8.78
C LEU A 68 -14.00 -7.08 -8.29
N ARG A 69 -14.97 -6.29 -7.84
CA ARG A 69 -16.29 -6.80 -7.42
C ARG A 69 -17.10 -7.34 -8.58
N VAL A 70 -17.10 -6.64 -9.72
CA VAL A 70 -17.77 -7.11 -10.94
C VAL A 70 -17.17 -8.43 -11.39
N GLU A 71 -15.83 -8.54 -11.41
CA GLU A 71 -15.15 -9.77 -11.77
C GLU A 71 -15.43 -10.90 -10.77
N ASN A 72 -15.45 -10.59 -9.47
CA ASN A 72 -15.79 -11.56 -8.44
C ASN A 72 -17.21 -12.11 -8.62
N GLU A 73 -18.19 -11.26 -8.93
CA GLU A 73 -19.55 -11.69 -9.22
C GLU A 73 -19.63 -12.48 -10.53
N ARG A 74 -18.87 -12.10 -11.56
CA ARG A 74 -18.75 -12.87 -12.81
C ARG A 74 -18.20 -14.28 -12.56
N LEU A 75 -17.16 -14.40 -11.73
CA LEU A 75 -16.59 -15.69 -11.35
C LEU A 75 -17.62 -16.50 -10.56
N LYS A 76 -18.28 -15.90 -9.58
CA LYS A 76 -19.32 -16.57 -8.80
C LYS A 76 -20.48 -17.08 -9.66
N THR A 77 -20.94 -16.29 -10.63
CA THR A 77 -22.00 -16.74 -11.55
C THR A 77 -21.50 -17.89 -12.43
N ALA A 78 -20.31 -17.77 -13.02
CA ALA A 78 -19.69 -18.84 -13.81
C ALA A 78 -19.55 -20.15 -13.01
N TRP A 79 -19.13 -20.05 -11.75
CA TRP A 79 -19.05 -21.18 -10.83
C TRP A 79 -20.42 -21.78 -10.52
N ARG A 80 -21.44 -20.97 -10.22
CA ARG A 80 -22.81 -21.46 -9.99
C ARG A 80 -23.39 -22.17 -11.21
N ASP A 81 -23.15 -21.63 -12.40
CA ASP A 81 -23.66 -22.23 -13.65
C ASP A 81 -22.91 -23.51 -14.00
N TRP A 82 -21.59 -23.55 -13.78
CA TRP A 82 -20.81 -24.77 -13.87
C TRP A 82 -21.30 -25.82 -12.87
N HIS A 83 -21.58 -25.43 -11.61
CA HIS A 83 -22.07 -26.34 -10.59
C HIS A 83 -23.48 -26.86 -10.90
N ARG A 84 -24.38 -26.01 -11.41
CA ARG A 84 -25.73 -26.42 -11.84
C ARG A 84 -25.68 -27.42 -12.99
N ARG A 85 -24.77 -27.22 -13.96
CA ARG A 85 -24.59 -28.15 -15.09
C ARG A 85 -23.98 -29.48 -14.67
N ASN A 86 -23.21 -29.50 -13.59
CA ASN A 86 -22.48 -30.68 -13.11
C ASN A 86 -23.09 -31.30 -11.84
N GLN A 87 -24.24 -30.80 -11.36
CA GLN A 87 -25.02 -31.46 -10.32
C GLN A 87 -25.81 -32.59 -10.99
N PRO A 88 -25.51 -33.86 -10.70
CA PRO A 88 -26.42 -34.94 -11.09
C PRO A 88 -27.73 -34.72 -10.35
N ASP A 89 -28.83 -34.77 -11.10
CA ASP A 89 -30.18 -34.56 -10.61
C ASP A 89 -30.42 -35.45 -9.38
N GLY A 90 -30.75 -34.80 -8.25
CA GLY A 90 -30.88 -35.43 -6.94
C GLY A 90 -32.19 -36.23 -6.84
N GLY A 91 -32.29 -37.33 -7.58
CA GLY A 91 -33.29 -38.36 -7.38
C GLY A 91 -32.84 -39.33 -6.29
N GLN A 92 -33.43 -39.18 -5.10
CA GLN A 92 -33.59 -40.19 -4.04
C GLN A 92 -32.32 -40.67 -3.30
N LEU A 93 -32.40 -40.60 -1.96
CA LEU A 93 -31.47 -41.26 -1.05
C LEU A 93 -31.59 -42.79 -1.21
N GLU A 94 -30.61 -43.41 -1.85
CA GLU A 94 -30.36 -44.85 -1.79
C GLU A 94 -28.88 -45.08 -1.38
N PRO A 95 -28.57 -46.18 -0.66
CA PRO A 95 -27.32 -46.38 0.05
C PRO A 95 -26.13 -46.55 -0.91
N LEU A 96 -24.96 -46.07 -0.48
CA LEU A 96 -23.70 -46.09 -1.24
C LEU A 96 -23.47 -47.43 -1.99
N PRO A 97 -23.25 -47.40 -3.31
CA PRO A 97 -22.44 -48.41 -3.96
C PRO A 97 -20.96 -47.95 -3.97
N ALA A 98 -20.10 -48.94 -3.79
CA ALA A 98 -18.66 -48.83 -3.85
C ALA A 98 -18.18 -48.14 -5.13
N GLN A 99 -17.11 -47.34 -4.99
CA GLN A 99 -16.27 -46.81 -6.07
C GLN A 99 -17.03 -46.02 -7.15
N ARG A 100 -17.27 -44.72 -6.89
CA ARG A 100 -17.40 -43.76 -7.98
C ARG A 100 -16.06 -43.71 -8.71
N GLN A 101 -15.93 -44.53 -9.74
CA GLN A 101 -14.90 -44.33 -10.76
C GLN A 101 -15.06 -42.87 -11.23
N PRO A 102 -13.96 -42.09 -11.26
CA PRO A 102 -14.03 -40.70 -11.67
C PRO A 102 -14.63 -40.67 -13.08
N ASN A 103 -15.78 -39.97 -13.23
CA ASN A 103 -16.49 -39.90 -14.50
C ASN A 103 -15.49 -39.40 -15.57
N PRO A 104 -15.21 -40.19 -16.63
CA PRO A 104 -14.18 -39.86 -17.61
C PRO A 104 -14.36 -38.46 -18.23
N ASP A 105 -15.61 -38.00 -18.37
CA ASP A 105 -15.92 -36.67 -18.87
C ASP A 105 -15.57 -35.55 -17.88
N ALA A 106 -15.71 -35.80 -16.58
CA ALA A 106 -15.29 -34.86 -15.54
C ALA A 106 -13.77 -34.78 -15.42
N VAL A 107 -13.07 -35.91 -15.59
CA VAL A 107 -11.60 -35.96 -15.64
C VAL A 107 -11.08 -35.19 -16.84
N LEU A 108 -11.72 -35.35 -18.00
CA LEU A 108 -11.36 -34.63 -19.22
C LEU A 108 -11.59 -33.12 -19.09
N LEU A 109 -12.72 -32.69 -18.52
CA LEU A 109 -13.00 -31.28 -18.27
C LEU A 109 -12.02 -30.66 -17.26
N MET A 110 -11.69 -31.40 -16.20
CA MET A 110 -10.72 -30.96 -15.19
C MET A 110 -9.31 -30.87 -15.75
N SER A 111 -8.89 -31.84 -16.57
CA SER A 111 -7.61 -31.80 -17.28
C SER A 111 -7.51 -30.61 -18.23
N ARG A 112 -8.59 -30.29 -18.96
CA ARG A 112 -8.66 -29.11 -19.82
C ARG A 112 -8.60 -27.80 -19.02
N ALA A 113 -9.33 -27.71 -17.92
CA ALA A 113 -9.32 -26.55 -17.05
C ALA A 113 -7.95 -26.36 -16.35
N GLN A 114 -7.28 -27.45 -15.97
CA GLN A 114 -5.91 -27.42 -15.44
C GLN A 114 -4.92 -26.93 -16.49
N GLN A 115 -4.99 -27.45 -17.71
CA GLN A 115 -4.13 -26.99 -18.81
C GLN A 115 -4.32 -25.49 -19.11
N GLU A 116 -5.57 -25.01 -19.04
CA GLU A 116 -5.87 -23.59 -19.19
C GLU A 116 -5.31 -22.76 -18.03
N ALA A 117 -5.47 -23.22 -16.79
CA ALA A 117 -4.91 -22.56 -15.61
C ALA A 117 -3.37 -22.50 -15.68
N ASP A 118 -2.71 -23.59 -16.07
CA ASP A 118 -1.26 -23.65 -16.25
C ASP A 118 -0.80 -22.65 -17.33
N SER A 119 -1.56 -22.53 -18.43
CA SER A 119 -1.26 -21.56 -19.48
C SER A 119 -1.38 -20.10 -19.01
N LEU A 120 -2.36 -19.80 -18.16
CA LEU A 120 -2.56 -18.47 -17.57
C LEU A 120 -1.43 -18.14 -16.58
N VAL A 121 -1.03 -19.12 -15.77
CA VAL A 121 0.10 -18.96 -14.83
C VAL A 121 1.39 -18.69 -15.60
N ALA A 122 1.67 -19.44 -16.67
CA ALA A 122 2.83 -19.21 -17.52
C ALA A 122 2.83 -17.79 -18.12
N GLN A 123 1.70 -17.36 -18.67
CA GLN A 123 1.54 -16.01 -19.22
C GLN A 123 1.74 -14.92 -18.16
N ALA A 124 1.18 -15.11 -16.97
CA ALA A 124 1.34 -14.17 -15.86
C ALA A 124 2.79 -14.08 -15.40
N GLN A 125 3.50 -15.22 -15.32
CA GLN A 125 4.92 -15.26 -14.98
C GLN A 125 5.77 -14.54 -16.04
N ASP A 126 5.51 -14.76 -17.33
CA ASP A 126 6.22 -14.09 -18.42
C ASP A 126 5.93 -12.59 -18.48
N TYR A 127 4.69 -12.19 -18.18
CA TYR A 127 4.33 -10.78 -18.05
C TYR A 127 5.08 -10.13 -16.86
N ALA A 128 5.08 -10.77 -15.70
CA ALA A 128 5.76 -10.27 -14.51
C ALA A 128 7.28 -10.11 -14.74
N ARG A 129 7.92 -11.08 -15.41
CA ARG A 129 9.33 -10.98 -15.80
C ARG A 129 9.58 -9.77 -16.70
N ARG A 130 8.78 -9.62 -17.76
CA ARG A 130 8.90 -8.48 -18.70
C ARG A 130 8.71 -7.13 -18.01
N VAL A 131 7.73 -7.00 -17.12
CA VAL A 131 7.50 -5.76 -16.36
C VAL A 131 8.69 -5.46 -15.44
N THR A 132 9.24 -6.49 -14.77
CA THR A 132 10.40 -6.31 -13.88
C THR A 132 11.65 -5.89 -14.66
N GLU A 133 11.92 -6.52 -15.80
CA GLU A 133 13.02 -6.17 -16.69
C GLU A 133 12.86 -4.74 -17.24
N HIS A 134 11.64 -4.39 -17.66
CA HIS A 134 11.34 -3.05 -18.14
C HIS A 134 11.54 -1.98 -17.05
N ALA A 135 10.99 -2.20 -15.86
CA ALA A 135 11.14 -1.30 -14.73
C ALA A 135 12.62 -1.13 -14.34
N ARG A 136 13.40 -2.22 -14.38
CA ARG A 136 14.85 -2.18 -14.13
C ARG A 136 15.59 -1.35 -15.18
N SER A 137 15.32 -1.56 -16.47
CA SER A 137 15.92 -0.77 -17.54
C SER A 137 15.61 0.72 -17.37
N GLN A 138 14.35 1.05 -17.10
CA GLN A 138 13.93 2.44 -16.88
C GLN A 138 14.63 3.06 -15.67
N TYR A 139 14.75 2.33 -14.57
CA TYR A 139 15.49 2.78 -13.39
C TYR A 139 16.96 3.04 -13.71
N GLU A 140 17.61 2.14 -14.44
CA GLU A 140 19.01 2.29 -14.85
C GLU A 140 19.21 3.48 -15.81
N ASP A 141 18.23 3.78 -16.67
CA ASP A 141 18.24 4.95 -17.55
C ASP A 141 18.09 6.25 -16.73
N VAL A 142 17.15 6.29 -15.78
CA VAL A 142 16.95 7.45 -14.88
C VAL A 142 18.17 7.70 -14.02
N LEU A 143 18.81 6.65 -13.48
CA LEU A 143 20.05 6.82 -12.73
C LEU A 143 21.17 7.36 -13.60
N ARG A 144 21.33 6.84 -14.83
CA ARG A 144 22.37 7.32 -15.75
C ARG A 144 22.14 8.77 -16.14
N SER A 145 20.90 9.18 -16.43
CA SER A 145 20.59 10.57 -16.77
C SER A 145 20.80 11.51 -15.57
N ALA A 146 20.36 11.11 -14.37
CA ALA A 146 20.59 11.87 -13.15
C ALA A 146 22.08 12.02 -12.82
N GLN A 147 22.88 10.97 -13.00
CA GLN A 147 24.35 11.04 -12.82
C GLN A 147 25.01 11.98 -13.83
N HIS A 148 24.58 11.95 -15.09
CA HIS A 148 25.10 12.84 -16.12
C HIS A 148 24.79 14.30 -15.78
N GLN A 149 23.52 14.59 -15.46
CA GLN A 149 23.09 15.93 -15.09
C GLN A 149 23.84 16.44 -13.85
N ALA A 150 23.95 15.61 -12.79
CA ALA A 150 24.68 15.98 -11.58
C ALA A 150 26.17 16.25 -11.86
N ARG A 151 26.78 15.53 -12.81
CA ARG A 151 28.16 15.77 -13.23
C ARG A 151 28.30 17.09 -13.96
N GLU A 152 27.41 17.39 -14.89
CA GLU A 152 27.42 18.67 -15.63
C GLU A 152 27.22 19.86 -14.70
N GLU A 153 26.30 19.73 -13.73
CA GLU A 153 26.05 20.75 -12.70
C GLU A 153 27.25 20.91 -11.75
N ALA A 154 27.89 19.81 -11.34
CA ALA A 154 29.09 19.88 -10.52
C ALA A 154 30.25 20.56 -11.29
N GLU A 155 30.45 20.20 -12.56
CA GLU A 155 31.47 20.81 -13.41
C GLU A 155 31.19 22.30 -13.66
N SER A 156 29.93 22.70 -13.86
CA SER A 156 29.55 24.10 -13.98
C SER A 156 29.77 24.87 -12.68
N ALA A 157 29.37 24.31 -11.53
CA ALA A 157 29.61 24.90 -10.22
C ALA A 157 31.11 25.10 -9.94
N VAL A 158 31.95 24.13 -10.31
CA VAL A 158 33.42 24.26 -10.20
C VAL A 158 33.95 25.36 -11.12
N ARG A 159 33.46 25.46 -12.37
CA ARG A 159 33.85 26.54 -13.29
C ARG A 159 33.46 27.91 -12.74
N ASP A 160 32.24 28.06 -12.25
CA ASP A 160 31.73 29.31 -11.67
C ASP A 160 32.51 29.70 -10.41
N TYR A 161 32.80 28.74 -9.54
CA TYR A 161 33.65 28.96 -8.37
C TYR A 161 35.05 29.44 -8.78
N ARG A 162 35.70 28.76 -9.73
CA ARG A 162 37.03 29.16 -10.23
C ARG A 162 37.03 30.55 -10.86
N ALA A 163 36.01 30.89 -11.64
CA ALA A 163 35.89 32.22 -12.23
C ALA A 163 35.74 33.32 -11.17
N ARG A 164 35.03 33.03 -10.06
CA ARG A 164 34.85 33.98 -8.94
C ARG A 164 36.07 34.08 -8.02
N ALA A 165 36.81 32.99 -7.81
CA ALA A 165 37.92 32.94 -6.85
C ALA A 165 39.19 33.68 -7.33
N GLY A 166 39.39 33.84 -8.64
CA GLY A 166 40.56 34.55 -9.19
C GLY A 166 41.91 33.98 -8.71
N THR A 167 42.96 34.81 -8.65
CA THR A 167 44.33 34.41 -8.24
C THR A 167 44.52 34.17 -6.73
N ALA A 168 43.46 34.34 -5.92
CA ALA A 168 43.48 34.03 -4.49
C ALA A 168 43.29 32.53 -4.19
N TYR A 169 43.13 31.70 -5.23
CA TYR A 169 43.05 30.24 -5.15
C TYR A 169 44.39 29.64 -4.66
N THR A 170 44.38 28.99 -3.50
CA THR A 170 45.48 28.14 -3.03
C THR A 170 44.95 26.73 -2.71
N ALA A 171 45.77 25.71 -2.94
CA ALA A 171 45.44 24.31 -2.64
C ALA A 171 45.08 24.09 -1.15
N GLU A 172 45.56 24.96 -0.27
CA GLU A 172 45.29 24.95 1.17
C GLU A 172 43.84 25.37 1.49
N ILE A 173 43.26 26.31 0.73
CA ILE A 173 41.86 26.74 0.89
C ILE A 173 40.92 25.62 0.40
N GLU A 174 41.24 24.95 -0.71
CA GLU A 174 40.44 23.84 -1.24
C GLU A 174 40.39 22.65 -0.25
N GLU A 175 41.53 22.31 0.36
CA GLU A 175 41.61 21.25 1.36
C GLU A 175 40.81 21.62 2.63
N LEU A 176 40.84 22.89 3.06
CA LEU A 176 40.02 23.39 4.17
C LEU A 176 38.52 23.33 3.86
N GLU A 177 38.09 23.76 2.68
CA GLU A 177 36.70 23.69 2.26
C GLU A 177 36.20 22.24 2.16
N ARG A 178 37.01 21.33 1.61
CA ARG A 178 36.69 19.90 1.54
C ARG A 178 36.53 19.29 2.93
N ARG A 179 37.42 19.62 3.88
CA ARG A 179 37.31 19.19 5.28
C ARG A 179 36.08 19.76 5.97
N LEU A 180 35.74 21.03 5.71
CA LEU A 180 34.56 21.69 6.28
C LEU A 180 33.26 21.09 5.72
N ALA A 181 33.23 20.80 4.42
CA ALA A 181 32.12 20.13 3.75
C ALA A 181 31.91 18.73 4.35
N TRP A 182 33.00 17.94 4.47
CA TRP A 182 32.97 16.63 5.11
C TRP A 182 32.49 16.69 6.56
N ALA A 183 32.99 17.65 7.35
CA ALA A 183 32.56 17.84 8.74
C ALA A 183 31.06 18.16 8.84
N ARG A 184 30.52 18.98 7.93
CA ARG A 184 29.08 19.26 7.86
C ARG A 184 28.26 18.03 7.49
N THR A 185 28.71 17.24 6.52
CA THR A 185 28.02 15.99 6.15
C THR A 185 28.04 15.00 7.30
N PHE A 186 29.17 14.89 8.00
CA PHE A 186 29.34 14.03 9.17
C PHE A 186 28.42 14.45 10.33
N LEU A 187 28.33 15.75 10.61
CA LEU A 187 27.40 16.29 11.60
C LEU A 187 25.94 15.98 11.23
N GLY A 188 25.58 16.12 9.96
CA GLY A 188 24.25 15.74 9.47
C GLY A 188 23.95 14.24 9.64
N ALA A 189 24.93 13.37 9.41
CA ALA A 189 24.80 11.94 9.62
C ALA A 189 24.60 11.59 11.11
N ILE A 190 25.36 12.22 12.02
CA ILE A 190 25.19 12.05 13.47
C ILE A 190 23.79 12.50 13.91
N GLN A 191 23.33 13.65 13.44
CA GLN A 191 21.98 14.13 13.72
C GLN A 191 20.91 13.17 13.20
N GLY A 192 21.10 12.59 12.02
CA GLY A 192 20.23 11.54 11.48
C GLY A 192 20.17 10.31 12.38
N VAL A 193 21.32 9.85 12.88
CA VAL A 193 21.40 8.72 13.84
C VAL A 193 20.69 9.07 15.15
N GLU A 194 20.82 10.29 15.64
CA GLU A 194 20.13 10.75 16.86
C GLU A 194 18.61 10.71 16.71
N VAL A 195 18.10 11.18 15.57
CA VAL A 195 16.67 11.13 15.24
C VAL A 195 16.18 9.68 15.14
N GLN A 196 16.94 8.81 14.46
CA GLN A 196 16.60 7.39 14.33
C GLN A 196 16.60 6.67 15.69
N LEU A 197 17.58 6.96 16.55
CA LEU A 197 17.66 6.38 17.89
C LEU A 197 16.47 6.82 18.75
N LYS A 198 16.08 8.09 18.68
CA LYS A 198 14.91 8.61 19.40
C LYS A 198 13.63 7.95 18.92
N ALA A 199 13.44 7.82 17.60
CA ALA A 199 12.29 7.14 17.02
C ALA A 199 12.24 5.64 17.41
N ALA A 200 13.39 4.95 17.37
CA ALA A 200 13.49 3.56 17.79
C ALA A 200 13.15 3.39 19.28
N ARG A 201 13.59 4.32 20.14
CA ARG A 201 13.24 4.33 21.56
C ARG A 201 11.73 4.49 21.77
N GLU A 202 11.11 5.46 21.08
CA GLU A 202 9.68 5.70 21.18
C GLU A 202 8.86 4.50 20.70
N ALA A 203 9.26 3.87 19.59
CA ALA A 203 8.65 2.64 19.10
C ALA A 203 8.78 1.48 20.11
N LEU A 204 9.94 1.33 20.75
CA LEU A 204 10.16 0.30 21.77
C LEU A 204 9.30 0.54 23.02
N THR A 205 9.17 1.78 23.48
CA THR A 205 8.28 2.14 24.59
C THR A 205 6.83 1.79 24.28
N LEU A 206 6.38 2.06 23.06
CA LEU A 206 5.01 1.78 22.62
C LEU A 206 4.73 0.27 22.55
N GLU A 207 5.70 -0.52 22.09
CA GLU A 207 5.54 -1.98 22.11
C GLU A 207 5.61 -2.58 23.51
N VAL A 208 6.42 -2.03 24.42
CA VAL A 208 6.40 -2.44 25.84
C VAL A 208 5.05 -2.12 26.49
N GLU A 209 4.47 -0.96 26.22
CA GLU A 209 3.14 -0.59 26.72
C GLU A 209 2.04 -1.52 26.18
N LYS A 210 2.07 -1.81 24.88
CA LYS A 210 1.15 -2.77 24.25
C LYS A 210 1.25 -4.16 24.87
N LEU A 211 2.47 -4.67 25.11
CA LEU A 211 2.69 -5.95 25.78
C LEU A 211 2.14 -5.94 27.22
N GLY A 212 2.32 -4.85 27.96
CA GLY A 212 1.76 -4.66 29.29
C GLY A 212 0.22 -4.68 29.31
N ILE A 213 -0.42 -4.03 28.34
CA ILE A 213 -1.88 -4.03 28.19
C ILE A 213 -2.39 -5.44 27.85
N THR A 214 -1.72 -6.17 26.96
CA THR A 214 -2.11 -7.56 26.62
C THR A 214 -1.93 -8.52 27.79
N ALA A 215 -0.90 -8.33 28.63
CA ALA A 215 -0.69 -9.15 29.82
C ALA A 215 -1.79 -8.92 30.88
N LEU A 216 -2.22 -7.68 31.08
CA LEU A 216 -3.32 -7.33 31.99
C LEU A 216 -4.67 -7.90 31.52
N ASP A 217 -4.92 -7.92 30.20
CA ASP A 217 -6.15 -8.47 29.63
C ASP A 217 -6.21 -10.01 29.70
N SER A 218 -5.03 -10.67 29.67
CA SER A 218 -4.92 -12.13 29.85
C SER A 218 -5.08 -12.61 31.30
N SER A 219 -4.88 -11.74 32.30
CA SER A 219 -5.02 -12.06 33.74
C SER A 219 -6.45 -11.88 34.28
N ARG A 220 -7.37 -11.40 33.43
CA ARG A 220 -8.78 -11.14 33.77
C ARG A 220 -9.78 -12.17 33.21
N ARG A 221 -9.28 -13.26 32.60
CA ARG A 221 -10.06 -14.43 32.19
C ARG A 221 -9.68 -15.64 33.03
#